data_AF-A0A5P3XEN2-F1
#
_entry.id   AF-A0A5P3XEN2-F1
#
_cell.length_a   1.000
_cell.length_b   1.000
_cell.length_c   1.000
_cell.angle_alpha   90.00
_cell.angle_beta   90.00
_cell.angle_gamma   90.00
#
_symmetry.space_group_name_H-M   'P 1'
#
loop_
_entity.id
_entity.type
_entity.pdbx_description
1 polymer ?
#
loop_
_entity_poly.entity_id
_entity_poly.type
_entity_poly.pdbx_seq_one_letter_code
_entity_poly.pdbx_strand_id
1 'polypeptide(L)'
;MIYLPCLPNLGTKAPNFSANTTQGPIKLSDYKGKWVVLFSHPGDFTPVCTTEFLCFAKYYSNFKKRNTELIGLSVDSNSSHLAWLYNIFLHTGIEIPFPVIDDRKMEISRLYGMISEQMSDTSTVRSVFIIDPNQILRTILYYPLTTGRNIPEIVRIIDALQTSDEHNVLTPADWLPGMPVILPPPKTYKELKERIKSCDKNKSCMDWYLCFIDDKTSNNKKLDYNTKNNSNSKNRPQIDSPANNIPVNPNCPDLSRLVGTYVLGDPTSVDAFLLDFVIYAFVEIKPDGTLFVPTPRYLRQLLSLRKDNPDLQVIAAIGGWGQEGFSDAAATPASRYNFARQANALIKQYDLDGIDIDWEYPGTSGAGIKSRPEDKENFTLLLTALRDVIGSEKWLSVAGTGTKEYINKSAEINKIAPLINHFNLMSYDFTAGETGEKGKKHQANLYESELSLPGYSVDIMVNNLIEAGMPSEKILMGVPFYGRLGATTTKSFDQLRKDFINKNGYTFKFDKEAQASYLVKDNEFAMSYDDMLSIYIKTQYVIDNCLGGIFSWMAPYDKANILAKAMSDGINNPSELRREIEETYGSSFLL
;
A
#
# COMPACT_ATOMS: atom_id res chain seq x y z
N MET A 1 12.53 15.98 50.59
CA MET A 1 12.02 14.76 49.94
C MET A 1 11.74 15.11 48.50
N ILE A 2 12.49 14.53 47.56
CA ILE A 2 12.21 14.66 46.13
C ILE A 2 10.96 13.80 45.90
N TYR A 3 9.82 14.43 45.59
CA TYR A 3 8.63 13.72 45.15
C TYR A 3 8.96 13.16 43.76
N LEU A 4 9.42 11.90 43.69
CA LEU A 4 9.46 11.22 42.41
C LEU A 4 8.00 11.10 41.92
N PRO A 5 7.65 11.63 40.72
CA PRO A 5 6.34 11.38 40.14
C PRO A 5 6.21 9.88 39.92
N CYS A 6 5.40 9.23 40.76
CA CYS A 6 5.17 7.80 40.67
C CYS A 6 4.00 7.59 39.73
N LEU A 7 4.28 7.06 38.54
CA LEU A 7 3.23 6.59 37.64
C LEU A 7 2.37 5.56 38.38
N PRO A 8 1.03 5.59 38.23
CA PRO A 8 0.18 4.56 38.79
C PRO A 8 0.59 3.19 38.24
N ASN A 9 0.53 2.17 39.10
CA ASN A 9 0.99 0.84 38.72
C ASN A 9 -0.01 0.16 37.77
N LEU A 10 0.49 -0.38 36.66
CA LEU A 10 -0.31 -1.10 35.67
C LEU A 10 -1.01 -2.31 36.33
N GLY A 11 -2.28 -2.55 36.00
CA GLY A 11 -3.06 -3.65 36.56
C GLY A 11 -3.65 -3.39 37.95
N THR A 12 -3.48 -2.18 38.50
CA THR A 12 -4.12 -1.76 39.76
C THR A 12 -5.31 -0.83 39.51
N LYS A 13 -6.12 -0.56 40.54
CA LYS A 13 -7.20 0.43 40.42
C LYS A 13 -6.62 1.79 40.06
N ALA A 14 -7.13 2.40 39.01
CA ALA A 14 -6.77 3.74 38.60
C ALA A 14 -7.05 4.73 39.75
N PRO A 15 -6.12 5.66 40.05
CA PRO A 15 -6.33 6.64 41.10
C PRO A 15 -7.60 7.46 40.89
N ASN A 16 -8.47 7.48 41.90
CA ASN A 16 -9.76 8.15 41.79
C ASN A 16 -9.61 9.68 41.82
N PHE A 17 -10.47 10.40 41.11
CA PHE A 17 -10.50 11.86 41.10
C PHE A 17 -11.92 12.42 40.95
N SER A 18 -12.07 13.70 41.31
CA SER A 18 -13.24 14.53 41.01
C SER A 18 -12.73 15.83 40.39
N ALA A 19 -13.32 16.27 39.28
CA ALA A 19 -12.81 17.38 38.48
C ALA A 19 -13.93 18.24 37.90
N ASN A 20 -13.65 19.53 37.73
CA ASN A 20 -14.47 20.39 36.89
C ASN A 20 -14.00 20.29 35.44
N THR A 21 -14.94 20.27 34.49
CA THR A 21 -14.62 20.15 33.06
C THR A 21 -15.43 21.13 32.22
N THR A 22 -15.09 21.20 30.94
CA THR A 22 -15.86 21.93 29.91
C THR A 22 -17.30 21.44 29.76
N GLN A 23 -17.65 20.24 30.24
CA GLN A 23 -19.01 19.68 30.21
C GLN A 23 -19.64 19.56 31.61
N GLY A 24 -19.07 20.23 32.62
CA GLY A 24 -19.51 20.18 34.01
C GLY A 24 -18.66 19.27 34.91
N PRO A 25 -19.02 19.14 36.19
CA PRO A 25 -18.26 18.34 37.14
C PRO A 25 -18.40 16.83 36.87
N ILE A 26 -17.29 16.10 36.93
CA ILE A 26 -17.23 14.64 36.75
C ILE A 26 -16.41 13.97 37.86
N LYS A 27 -16.62 12.67 38.06
CA LYS A 27 -15.78 11.79 38.87
C LYS A 27 -15.39 10.57 38.04
N LEU A 28 -14.20 10.00 38.28
CA LEU A 28 -13.80 8.77 37.58
C LEU A 28 -14.80 7.63 37.79
N SER A 29 -15.40 7.56 38.99
CA SER A 29 -16.45 6.59 39.33
C SER A 29 -17.71 6.66 38.45
N ASP A 30 -17.97 7.80 37.81
CA ASP A 30 -19.15 8.00 36.94
C ASP A 30 -19.03 7.18 35.66
N TYR A 31 -17.81 6.74 35.32
CA TYR A 31 -17.49 5.95 34.14
C TYR A 31 -17.41 4.45 34.44
N LYS A 32 -17.78 4.00 35.65
CA LYS A 32 -17.81 2.57 35.99
C LYS A 32 -18.70 1.82 34.99
N GLY A 33 -18.22 0.69 34.48
CA GLY A 33 -18.90 -0.07 33.41
C GLY A 33 -18.53 0.38 31.99
N LYS A 34 -17.67 1.40 31.83
CA LYS A 34 -17.15 1.87 30.54
C LYS A 34 -15.63 1.88 30.54
N TRP A 35 -15.05 1.76 29.37
CA TRP A 35 -13.63 2.06 29.20
C TRP A 35 -13.42 3.58 29.22
N VAL A 36 -12.28 4.03 29.73
CA VAL A 36 -11.90 5.45 29.76
C VAL A 36 -10.51 5.61 29.17
N VAL A 37 -10.38 6.53 28.21
CA VAL A 37 -9.10 7.06 27.77
C VAL A 37 -8.93 8.44 28.39
N LEU A 38 -8.16 8.49 29.48
CA LEU A 38 -7.73 9.74 30.11
C LEU A 38 -6.43 10.17 29.46
N PHE A 39 -6.37 11.38 28.89
CA PHE A 39 -5.18 11.84 28.21
C PHE A 39 -4.85 13.28 28.56
N SER A 40 -3.57 13.57 28.72
CA SER A 40 -3.09 14.92 29.02
C SER A 40 -2.60 15.63 27.76
N HIS A 41 -2.71 16.96 27.72
CA HIS A 41 -2.07 17.79 26.71
C HIS A 41 -1.27 18.93 27.37
N PRO A 42 -0.12 19.33 26.80
CA PRO A 42 0.74 20.35 27.39
C PRO A 42 0.07 21.70 27.64
N GLY A 43 -0.82 22.13 26.74
CA GLY A 43 -1.59 23.36 26.94
C GLY A 43 -2.48 23.73 25.77
N ASP A 44 -3.48 24.55 26.06
CA ASP A 44 -4.40 25.13 25.08
C ASP A 44 -3.67 26.04 24.09
N PHE A 45 -4.28 26.30 22.91
CA PHE A 45 -3.72 27.16 21.85
C PHE A 45 -2.32 26.75 21.33
N THR A 46 -1.93 25.48 21.51
CA THR A 46 -0.67 24.95 20.97
C THR A 46 -0.92 24.10 19.71
N PRO A 47 0.02 24.09 18.74
CA PRO A 47 -0.22 23.49 17.43
C PRO A 47 -0.43 21.97 17.49
N VAL A 48 0.42 21.24 18.21
CA VAL A 48 0.31 19.77 18.30
C VAL A 48 -0.92 19.34 19.10
N CYS A 49 -1.27 20.05 20.19
CA CYS A 49 -2.49 19.72 20.94
C CYS A 49 -3.75 19.95 20.10
N THR A 50 -3.74 20.99 19.26
CA THR A 50 -4.86 21.29 18.35
C THR A 50 -5.06 20.17 17.32
N THR A 51 -3.98 19.67 16.71
CA THR A 51 -4.08 18.55 15.77
C THR A 51 -4.53 17.25 16.45
N GLU A 52 -4.07 16.99 17.68
CA GLU A 52 -4.49 15.81 18.44
C GLU A 52 -5.97 15.84 18.84
N PHE A 53 -6.48 16.99 19.30
CA PHE A 53 -7.89 17.14 19.66
C PHE A 53 -8.82 16.96 18.45
N LEU A 54 -8.44 17.52 17.29
CA LEU A 54 -9.16 17.29 16.04
C LEU A 54 -9.17 15.80 15.65
N CYS A 55 -8.05 15.09 15.85
CA CYS A 55 -7.95 13.66 15.58
C CYS A 55 -8.82 12.85 16.56
N PHE A 56 -8.78 13.13 17.86
CA PHE A 56 -9.66 12.49 18.84
C PHE A 56 -11.14 12.76 18.55
N ALA A 57 -11.51 13.97 18.12
CA ALA A 57 -12.87 14.29 17.72
C ALA A 57 -13.31 13.48 16.49
N LYS A 58 -12.45 13.37 15.46
CA LYS A 58 -12.70 12.55 14.27
C LYS A 58 -12.96 11.07 14.64
N TYR A 59 -12.15 10.52 15.54
CA TYR A 59 -12.27 9.11 15.97
C TYR A 59 -13.27 8.90 17.11
N TYR A 60 -13.95 9.94 17.60
CA TYR A 60 -14.83 9.86 18.76
C TYR A 60 -15.89 8.75 18.62
N SER A 61 -16.50 8.62 17.44
CA SER A 61 -17.49 7.57 17.17
C SER A 61 -16.91 6.15 17.30
N ASN A 62 -15.62 5.94 16.98
CA ASN A 62 -14.94 4.66 17.09
C ASN A 62 -14.75 4.26 18.56
N PHE A 63 -14.44 5.22 19.44
CA PHE A 63 -14.37 5.00 20.88
C PHE A 63 -15.77 4.66 21.44
N LYS A 64 -16.80 5.41 21.05
CA LYS A 64 -18.18 5.15 21.49
C LYS A 64 -18.68 3.76 21.10
N LYS A 65 -18.38 3.30 19.88
CA LYS A 65 -18.71 1.93 19.42
C LYS A 65 -18.10 0.83 20.31
N ARG A 66 -16.99 1.11 20.99
CA ARG A 66 -16.27 0.21 21.91
C ARG A 66 -16.67 0.39 23.38
N ASN A 67 -17.74 1.14 23.66
CA ASN A 67 -18.12 1.53 25.03
C ASN A 67 -16.97 2.25 25.77
N THR A 68 -16.26 3.12 25.05
CA THR A 68 -15.11 3.89 25.55
C THR A 68 -15.41 5.39 25.55
N GLU A 69 -15.11 6.06 26.66
CA GLU A 69 -15.21 7.51 26.81
C GLU A 69 -13.82 8.17 26.78
N LEU A 70 -13.76 9.37 26.19
CA LEU A 70 -12.54 10.19 26.16
C LEU A 70 -12.62 11.27 27.24
N ILE A 71 -11.50 11.54 27.91
CA ILE A 71 -11.36 12.65 28.86
C ILE A 71 -10.00 13.33 28.62
N GLY A 72 -10.03 14.59 28.19
CA GLY A 72 -8.83 15.42 28.06
C GLY A 72 -8.46 16.11 29.38
N LEU A 73 -7.21 16.50 29.53
CA LEU A 73 -6.73 17.21 30.72
C LEU A 73 -5.54 18.12 30.38
N SER A 74 -5.55 19.36 30.86
CA SER A 74 -4.31 20.13 31.07
C SER A 74 -4.38 20.93 32.37
N VAL A 75 -3.32 21.68 32.64
CA VAL A 75 -3.22 22.57 33.80
C VAL A 75 -3.81 23.97 33.53
N ASP A 76 -4.43 24.17 32.36
CA ASP A 76 -5.10 25.41 32.01
C ASP A 76 -6.44 25.56 32.75
N SER A 77 -6.97 26.78 32.77
CA SER A 77 -8.29 27.05 33.37
C SER A 77 -9.43 26.58 32.48
N ASN A 78 -10.58 26.24 33.08
CA ASN A 78 -11.78 25.92 32.30
C ASN A 78 -12.18 27.03 31.31
N SER A 79 -11.99 28.31 31.67
CA SER A 79 -12.24 29.43 30.77
C SER A 79 -11.32 29.43 29.54
N SER A 80 -10.07 29.01 29.70
CA SER A 80 -9.11 28.83 28.61
C SER A 80 -9.54 27.70 27.69
N HIS A 81 -9.92 26.54 28.26
CA HIS A 81 -10.42 25.41 27.47
C HIS A 81 -11.62 25.83 26.62
N LEU A 82 -12.63 26.47 27.23
CA LEU A 82 -13.83 26.91 26.50
C LEU A 82 -13.48 27.87 25.35
N ALA A 83 -12.58 28.82 25.59
CA ALA A 83 -12.12 29.74 24.56
C ALA A 83 -11.38 29.02 23.42
N TRP A 84 -10.52 28.06 23.76
CA TRP A 84 -9.75 27.28 22.80
C TRP A 84 -10.62 26.32 21.99
N LEU A 85 -11.52 25.59 22.63
CA LEU A 85 -12.47 24.69 21.98
C LEU A 85 -13.40 25.46 21.03
N TYR A 86 -13.87 26.65 21.43
CA TYR A 86 -14.66 27.53 20.56
C TYR A 86 -13.81 28.06 19.40
N ASN A 87 -12.54 28.40 19.63
CA ASN A 87 -11.63 28.80 18.57
C ASN A 87 -11.38 27.68 17.54
N ILE A 88 -11.20 26.43 17.99
CA ILE A 88 -11.13 25.26 17.10
C ILE A 88 -12.39 25.16 16.25
N PHE A 89 -13.57 25.27 16.86
CA PHE A 89 -14.85 25.21 16.15
C PHE A 89 -14.96 26.31 15.10
N LEU A 90 -14.66 27.57 15.44
CA LEU A 90 -14.72 28.69 14.49
C LEU A 90 -13.80 28.51 13.27
N HIS A 91 -12.63 27.90 13.45
CA HIS A 91 -11.67 27.72 12.37
C HIS A 91 -11.84 26.42 11.57
N THR A 92 -12.43 25.39 12.16
CA THR A 92 -12.49 24.04 11.56
C THR A 92 -13.89 23.52 11.32
N GLY A 93 -14.91 24.13 11.94
CA GLY A 93 -16.28 23.63 11.97
C GLY A 93 -16.49 22.38 12.85
N ILE A 94 -15.44 21.91 13.54
CA ILE A 94 -15.49 20.68 14.35
C ILE A 94 -15.68 21.05 15.82
N GLU A 95 -16.73 20.51 16.42
CA GLU A 95 -16.93 20.55 17.86
C GLU A 95 -16.16 19.42 18.54
N ILE A 96 -15.57 19.70 19.71
CA ILE A 96 -14.89 18.70 20.52
C ILE A 96 -15.90 18.01 21.44
N PRO A 97 -16.19 16.71 21.24
CA PRO A 97 -17.37 16.06 21.83
C PRO A 97 -17.13 15.47 23.24
N PHE A 98 -15.95 15.70 23.84
CA PHE A 98 -15.56 15.11 25.12
C PHE A 98 -15.11 16.17 26.13
N PRO A 99 -15.22 15.89 27.44
CA PRO A 99 -14.82 16.84 28.49
C PRO A 99 -13.31 17.05 28.54
N VAL A 100 -12.91 18.27 28.90
CA VAL A 100 -11.53 18.65 29.23
C VAL A 100 -11.47 19.11 30.68
N ILE A 101 -10.62 18.47 31.48
CA ILE A 101 -10.42 18.75 32.90
C ILE A 101 -9.57 20.00 33.10
N ASP A 102 -10.07 20.92 33.93
CA ASP A 102 -9.32 22.00 34.61
C ASP A 102 -8.53 21.38 35.77
N ASP A 103 -7.22 21.17 35.57
CA ASP A 103 -6.31 20.69 36.63
C ASP A 103 -5.28 21.77 37.00
N ARG A 104 -5.73 23.00 37.24
CA ARG A 104 -4.83 24.12 37.60
C ARG A 104 -3.97 23.88 38.84
N LYS A 105 -4.42 23.02 39.75
CA LYS A 105 -3.68 22.65 40.96
C LYS A 105 -2.69 21.50 40.72
N MET A 106 -2.66 20.93 39.52
CA MET A 106 -1.87 19.75 39.15
C MET A 106 -2.15 18.54 40.04
N GLU A 107 -3.34 18.45 40.66
CA GLU A 107 -3.67 17.38 41.60
C GLU A 107 -3.79 16.06 40.84
N ILE A 108 -4.52 16.06 39.72
CA ILE A 108 -4.73 14.86 38.90
C ILE A 108 -3.48 14.56 38.08
N SER A 109 -2.83 15.59 37.53
CA SER A 109 -1.58 15.47 36.77
C SER A 109 -0.48 14.84 37.62
N ARG A 110 -0.34 15.22 38.89
CA ARG A 110 0.64 14.58 39.80
C ARG A 110 0.20 13.18 40.20
N LEU A 111 -1.10 12.97 40.44
CA LEU A 111 -1.66 11.66 40.79
C LEU A 111 -1.42 10.60 39.70
N TYR A 112 -1.43 11.02 38.43
CA TYR A 112 -1.19 10.15 37.28
C TYR A 112 0.25 10.25 36.73
N GLY A 113 1.15 11.02 37.35
CA GLY A 113 2.52 11.17 36.88
C GLY A 113 2.65 11.85 35.50
N MET A 114 1.73 12.75 35.16
CA MET A 114 1.69 13.52 33.92
C MET A 114 2.63 14.74 33.93
N ILE A 115 3.33 14.99 35.04
CA ILE A 115 4.32 16.07 35.18
C ILE A 115 5.72 15.47 35.14
N SER A 116 6.55 15.95 34.22
CA SER A 116 7.96 15.58 34.12
C SER A 116 8.81 16.82 34.36
N GLU A 117 9.31 17.00 35.59
CA GLU A 117 10.02 18.22 36.03
C GLU A 117 11.24 18.58 35.16
N GLN A 118 11.89 17.60 34.54
CA GLN A 118 13.02 17.83 33.62
C GLN A 118 12.58 18.39 32.26
N MET A 119 11.30 18.25 31.89
CA MET A 119 10.73 18.69 30.62
C MET A 119 9.94 19.99 30.78
N SER A 120 9.13 20.07 31.84
CA SER A 120 8.38 21.26 32.24
C SER A 120 7.85 21.07 33.67
N ASP A 121 7.91 22.15 34.45
CA ASP A 121 7.29 22.27 35.77
C ASP A 121 5.90 22.94 35.72
N THR A 122 5.54 23.48 34.56
CA THR A 122 4.37 24.35 34.33
C THR A 122 3.39 23.77 33.31
N SER A 123 3.69 22.61 32.74
CA SER A 123 2.84 21.93 31.74
C SER A 123 2.88 20.42 31.94
N THR A 124 1.81 19.74 31.52
CA THR A 124 1.84 18.27 31.46
C THR A 124 2.68 17.79 30.28
N VAL A 125 3.25 16.60 30.39
CA VAL A 125 3.72 15.87 29.21
C VAL A 125 2.53 15.18 28.53
N ARG A 126 2.73 14.66 27.32
CA ARG A 126 1.68 13.95 26.58
C ARG A 126 1.58 12.52 27.10
N SER A 127 0.50 12.20 27.80
CA SER A 127 0.28 10.87 28.33
C SER A 127 -1.14 10.37 28.04
N VAL A 128 -1.30 9.06 27.95
CA VAL A 128 -2.59 8.39 27.73
C VAL A 128 -2.70 7.23 28.70
N PHE A 129 -3.82 7.18 29.43
CA PHE A 129 -4.17 6.12 30.36
C PHE A 129 -5.45 5.45 29.86
N ILE A 130 -5.37 4.14 29.60
CA ILE A 130 -6.54 3.33 29.24
C ILE A 130 -6.98 2.57 30.48
N ILE A 131 -8.19 2.89 30.95
CA ILE A 131 -8.79 2.37 32.18
C ILE A 131 -9.99 1.52 31.79
N ASP A 132 -10.12 0.33 32.36
CA ASP A 132 -11.19 -0.61 32.03
C ASP A 132 -12.50 -0.37 32.82
N PRO A 133 -13.60 -1.08 32.49
CA PRO A 133 -14.89 -0.95 33.16
C PRO A 133 -14.88 -1.20 34.68
N ASN A 134 -13.87 -1.91 35.19
CA ASN A 134 -13.65 -2.17 36.61
C ASN A 134 -12.77 -1.11 37.29
N GLN A 135 -12.45 -0.04 36.56
CA GLN A 135 -11.53 1.02 36.95
C GLN A 135 -10.09 0.53 37.17
N ILE A 136 -9.66 -0.50 36.44
CA ILE A 136 -8.27 -0.97 36.45
C ILE A 136 -7.50 -0.28 35.33
N LEU A 137 -6.30 0.21 35.64
CA LEU A 137 -5.40 0.80 34.64
C LEU A 137 -4.77 -0.29 33.78
N ARG A 138 -4.99 -0.25 32.46
CA ARG A 138 -4.59 -1.31 31.51
C ARG A 138 -3.43 -0.95 30.60
N THR A 139 -3.30 0.34 30.25
CA THR A 139 -2.20 0.83 29.41
C THR A 139 -1.82 2.24 29.81
N ILE A 140 -0.51 2.53 29.76
CA ILE A 140 0.05 3.88 29.84
C ILE A 140 0.88 4.11 28.58
N LEU A 141 0.58 5.16 27.82
CA LEU A 141 1.46 5.68 26.77
C LEU A 141 2.05 7.01 27.22
N TYR A 142 3.34 7.20 26.99
CA TYR A 142 4.07 8.37 27.47
C TYR A 142 4.93 8.95 26.34
N TYR A 143 4.68 10.21 26.00
CA TYR A 143 5.28 10.90 24.86
C TYR A 143 5.97 12.20 25.31
N PRO A 144 7.05 12.62 24.63
CA PRO A 144 7.61 13.95 24.83
C PRO A 144 6.64 15.04 24.32
N LEU A 145 6.87 16.28 24.74
CA LEU A 145 6.06 17.45 24.33
C LEU A 145 6.03 17.65 22.80
N THR A 146 7.08 17.19 22.10
CA THR A 146 7.33 17.39 20.67
C THR A 146 6.64 16.38 19.75
N THR A 147 6.11 15.27 20.27
CA THR A 147 5.58 14.17 19.44
C THR A 147 4.08 14.00 19.66
N GLY A 148 3.29 14.14 18.58
CA GLY A 148 1.86 13.87 18.62
C GLY A 148 1.54 12.37 18.73
N ARG A 149 0.43 12.05 19.37
CA ARG A 149 -0.07 10.67 19.57
C ARG A 149 -0.65 10.09 18.29
N ASN A 150 -0.51 8.77 18.14
CA ASN A 150 -1.18 8.00 17.08
C ASN A 150 -2.55 7.51 17.60
N ILE A 151 -3.64 8.18 17.19
CA ILE A 151 -5.00 7.86 17.67
C ILE A 151 -5.46 6.46 17.21
N PRO A 152 -5.24 6.02 15.95
CA PRO A 152 -5.44 4.63 15.53
C PRO A 152 -4.82 3.59 16.47
N GLU A 153 -3.61 3.84 16.98
CA GLU A 153 -2.95 2.93 17.93
C GLU A 153 -3.72 2.83 19.26
N ILE A 154 -4.24 3.96 19.78
CA ILE A 154 -5.05 3.95 21.00
C ILE A 154 -6.33 3.12 20.79
N VAL A 155 -6.97 3.25 19.62
CA VAL A 155 -8.15 2.45 19.25
C VAL A 155 -7.79 0.96 19.16
N ARG A 156 -6.68 0.62 18.50
CA ARG A 156 -6.19 -0.76 18.37
C ARG A 156 -5.88 -1.40 19.72
N ILE A 157 -5.27 -0.66 20.65
CA ILE A 157 -5.00 -1.15 22.01
C ILE A 157 -6.31 -1.47 22.74
N ILE A 158 -7.35 -0.63 22.59
CA ILE A 158 -8.67 -0.93 23.17
C ILE A 158 -9.23 -2.23 22.60
N ASP A 159 -9.18 -2.40 21.28
CA ASP A 159 -9.64 -3.64 20.63
C ASP A 159 -8.89 -4.86 21.14
N ALA A 160 -7.56 -4.75 21.27
CA ALA A 160 -6.72 -5.84 21.75
C ALA A 160 -7.04 -6.22 23.20
N LEU A 161 -7.22 -5.21 24.06
CA LEU A 161 -7.59 -5.42 25.46
C LEU A 161 -8.97 -6.04 25.60
N GLN A 162 -9.96 -5.54 24.85
CA GLN A 162 -11.33 -6.07 24.87
C GLN A 162 -11.38 -7.51 24.35
N THR A 163 -10.68 -7.81 23.26
CA THR A 163 -10.60 -9.16 22.69
C THR A 163 -9.91 -10.13 23.64
N SER A 164 -8.81 -9.70 24.27
CA SER A 164 -8.09 -10.48 25.27
C SER A 164 -8.96 -10.81 26.49
N ASP A 165 -9.70 -9.82 27.02
CA ASP A 165 -10.60 -9.99 28.16
C ASP A 165 -11.80 -10.88 27.85
N GLU A 166 -12.42 -10.69 26.68
CA GLU A 166 -13.65 -11.40 26.29
C GLU A 166 -13.38 -12.86 25.96
N HIS A 167 -12.25 -13.15 25.30
CA HIS A 167 -11.98 -14.49 24.76
C HIS A 167 -10.87 -15.24 25.51
N ASN A 168 -10.24 -14.61 26.51
CA ASN A 168 -9.11 -15.16 27.26
C ASN A 168 -7.99 -15.61 26.31
N VAL A 169 -7.64 -14.71 25.40
CA VAL A 169 -6.61 -14.87 24.37
C VAL A 169 -5.55 -13.78 24.52
N LEU A 170 -4.42 -13.96 23.84
CA LEU A 170 -3.35 -12.98 23.70
C LEU A 170 -3.37 -12.45 22.27
N THR A 171 -3.06 -11.18 22.07
CA THR A 171 -2.96 -10.59 20.73
C THR A 171 -1.48 -10.53 20.32
N PRO A 172 -1.10 -11.04 19.12
CA PRO A 172 0.27 -10.95 18.62
C PRO A 172 0.74 -9.49 18.42
N ALA A 173 2.03 -9.33 18.13
CA ALA A 173 2.55 -8.04 17.65
C ALA A 173 1.76 -7.59 16.40
N ASP A 174 1.53 -6.27 16.32
CA ASP A 174 0.81 -5.63 15.21
C ASP A 174 -0.61 -6.16 14.93
N TRP A 175 -1.20 -6.86 15.91
CA TRP A 175 -2.53 -7.42 15.78
C TRP A 175 -3.59 -6.34 15.55
N LEU A 176 -4.44 -6.58 14.54
CA LEU A 176 -5.65 -5.84 14.23
C LEU A 176 -6.89 -6.75 14.39
N PRO A 177 -8.08 -6.18 14.68
CA PRO A 177 -9.32 -6.96 14.78
C PRO A 177 -9.55 -7.87 13.58
N GLY A 178 -9.89 -9.14 13.84
CA GLY A 178 -10.09 -10.16 12.80
C GLY A 178 -8.82 -10.95 12.42
N MET A 179 -7.63 -10.51 12.85
CA MET A 179 -6.41 -11.33 12.71
C MET A 179 -6.39 -12.47 13.76
N PRO A 180 -5.69 -13.60 13.49
CA PRO A 180 -5.56 -14.68 14.47
C PRO A 180 -4.98 -14.20 15.81
N VAL A 181 -5.52 -14.74 16.90
CA VAL A 181 -5.09 -14.48 18.28
C VAL A 181 -4.33 -15.68 18.84
N ILE A 182 -3.50 -15.46 19.85
CA ILE A 182 -2.64 -16.48 20.46
C ILE A 182 -3.31 -17.05 21.72
N LEU A 183 -3.21 -18.36 21.92
CA LEU A 183 -3.61 -18.99 23.18
C LEU A 183 -2.61 -18.69 24.30
N PRO A 184 -3.08 -18.40 25.53
CA PRO A 184 -2.19 -18.28 26.68
C PRO A 184 -1.30 -19.52 26.85
N PRO A 185 -0.05 -19.36 27.30
CA PRO A 185 0.85 -20.48 27.52
C PRO A 185 0.34 -21.37 28.68
N PRO A 186 0.58 -22.70 28.61
CA PRO A 186 0.26 -23.59 29.71
C PRO A 186 1.05 -23.19 30.98
N LYS A 187 0.38 -23.19 32.14
CA LYS A 187 1.01 -22.83 33.42
C LYS A 187 1.56 -24.04 34.18
N THR A 188 1.15 -25.25 33.80
CA THR A 188 1.59 -26.49 34.44
C THR A 188 2.13 -27.49 33.42
N TYR A 189 3.00 -28.41 33.88
CA TYR A 189 3.53 -29.47 33.02
C TYR A 189 2.44 -30.42 32.49
N LYS A 190 1.33 -30.56 33.25
CA LYS A 190 0.15 -31.30 32.81
C LYS A 190 -0.54 -30.59 31.64
N GLU A 191 -0.82 -29.30 31.75
CA GLU A 191 -1.39 -28.48 30.67
C GLU A 191 -0.46 -28.45 29.44
N LEU A 192 0.86 -28.43 29.63
CA LEU A 192 1.82 -28.55 28.54
C LEU A 192 1.66 -29.87 27.79
N LYS A 193 1.61 -31.01 28.50
CA LYS A 193 1.40 -32.32 27.87
C LYS A 193 0.05 -32.41 27.16
N GLU A 194 -1.00 -31.80 27.70
CA GLU A 194 -2.31 -31.71 27.06
C GLU A 194 -2.29 -30.79 25.83
N ARG A 195 -1.54 -29.68 25.88
CA ARG A 195 -1.32 -28.76 24.75
C ARG A 195 -0.59 -29.46 23.62
N ILE A 196 0.55 -30.10 23.89
CA ILE A 196 1.32 -30.88 22.88
C ILE A 196 0.43 -31.93 22.21
N LYS A 197 -0.41 -32.64 22.98
CA LYS A 197 -1.36 -33.65 22.43
C LYS A 197 -2.51 -33.04 21.61
N SER A 198 -2.82 -31.76 21.79
CA SER A 198 -3.92 -31.06 21.12
C SER A 198 -3.49 -30.10 20.02
N CYS A 199 -2.18 -29.80 19.90
CA CYS A 199 -1.61 -29.00 18.81
C CYS A 199 -1.88 -29.61 17.41
N ASP A 200 -2.09 -30.92 17.31
CA ASP A 200 -2.45 -31.59 16.05
C ASP A 200 -3.93 -31.45 15.65
N LYS A 201 -4.79 -30.89 16.51
CA LYS A 201 -6.25 -30.85 16.31
C LYS A 201 -6.76 -29.41 16.29
N ASN A 202 -6.96 -28.87 15.08
CA ASN A 202 -7.69 -27.63 14.79
C ASN A 202 -7.09 -26.31 15.33
N LYS A 203 -5.78 -26.20 15.54
CA LYS A 203 -5.12 -24.95 15.94
C LYS A 203 -3.84 -24.75 15.12
N SER A 204 -3.59 -23.53 14.62
CA SER A 204 -2.37 -23.21 13.88
C SER A 204 -1.25 -22.95 14.89
N CYS A 205 -0.68 -24.03 15.42
CA CYS A 205 0.40 -23.99 16.40
C CYS A 205 1.75 -24.18 15.72
N MET A 206 2.65 -23.21 15.87
CA MET A 206 4.05 -23.37 15.48
C MET A 206 4.81 -24.22 16.52
N ASP A 207 4.46 -24.03 17.80
CA ASP A 207 4.93 -24.87 18.91
C ASP A 207 3.91 -24.79 20.07
N TRP A 208 4.09 -25.57 21.14
CA TRP A 208 3.19 -25.62 22.30
C TRP A 208 2.97 -24.25 22.98
N TYR A 209 3.95 -23.36 22.89
CA TYR A 209 3.89 -22.01 23.46
C TYR A 209 3.36 -20.96 22.48
N LEU A 210 3.26 -21.27 21.18
CA LEU A 210 2.82 -20.35 20.14
C LEU A 210 1.74 -21.00 19.28
N CYS A 211 0.51 -20.83 19.73
CA CYS A 211 -0.69 -21.39 19.10
C CYS A 211 -1.65 -20.28 18.70
N PHE A 212 -1.84 -20.10 17.41
CA PHE A 212 -2.85 -19.21 16.86
C PHE A 212 -4.20 -19.91 16.77
N ILE A 213 -5.24 -19.17 17.11
CA ILE A 213 -6.63 -19.53 16.89
C ILE A 213 -7.33 -18.36 16.22
N ASP A 214 -8.36 -18.66 15.44
CA ASP A 214 -9.15 -17.62 14.79
C ASP A 214 -9.81 -16.73 15.83
N ASP A 215 -9.85 -15.43 15.55
CA ASP A 215 -10.58 -14.48 16.36
C ASP A 215 -12.10 -14.68 16.14
N LYS A 216 -12.75 -15.30 17.12
CA LYS A 216 -14.17 -15.71 17.04
C LYS A 216 -15.15 -14.55 17.18
N THR A 217 -14.68 -13.31 17.27
CA THR A 217 -15.47 -12.07 17.30
C THR A 217 -16.33 -11.86 16.04
N SER A 218 -16.09 -12.61 14.96
CA SER A 218 -16.85 -12.54 13.70
C SER A 218 -18.07 -13.48 13.63
N ASN A 219 -18.80 -13.73 14.73
CA ASN A 219 -20.07 -14.46 14.67
C ASN A 219 -21.29 -13.53 14.55
N ASN A 220 -21.49 -12.99 13.35
CA ASN A 220 -22.83 -12.84 12.77
C ASN A 220 -22.76 -12.76 11.22
N LYS A 221 -22.49 -13.91 10.59
CA LYS A 221 -23.31 -14.48 9.50
C LYS A 221 -22.70 -15.83 9.10
N LYS A 222 -23.35 -16.91 9.52
CA LYS A 222 -23.08 -18.27 9.02
C LYS A 222 -23.29 -18.30 7.50
N LEU A 223 -22.26 -18.70 6.76
CA LEU A 223 -22.42 -19.35 5.46
C LEU A 223 -22.42 -20.86 5.73
N ASP A 224 -23.61 -21.47 5.61
CA ASP A 224 -23.79 -22.92 5.75
C ASP A 224 -23.15 -23.64 4.56
N TYR A 225 -22.09 -24.41 4.82
CA TYR A 225 -21.61 -25.45 3.91
C TYR A 225 -21.90 -26.82 4.53
N ASN A 226 -22.93 -27.48 4.01
CA ASN A 226 -23.19 -28.89 4.28
C ASN A 226 -22.52 -29.74 3.19
N THR A 227 -21.51 -30.50 3.57
CA THR A 227 -20.96 -31.62 2.78
C THR A 227 -21.34 -32.94 3.43
N LYS A 228 -21.77 -33.92 2.63
CA LYS A 228 -21.87 -35.33 3.02
C LYS A 228 -21.10 -36.21 2.03
N ASN A 229 -19.96 -36.72 2.53
CA ASN A 229 -19.36 -38.06 2.44
C ASN A 229 -19.48 -38.96 1.19
N ASN A 230 -18.31 -39.42 0.71
CA ASN A 230 -17.83 -40.82 0.57
C ASN A 230 -16.94 -40.93 -0.69
N SER A 231 -15.86 -41.71 -0.81
CA SER A 231 -15.08 -42.60 0.07
C SER A 231 -13.88 -43.14 -0.75
N ASN A 232 -12.80 -43.52 -0.05
CA ASN A 232 -11.79 -44.54 -0.44
C ASN A 232 -10.58 -44.21 -1.35
N SER A 233 -9.44 -44.09 -0.64
CA SER A 233 -8.23 -44.92 -0.76
C SER A 233 -7.02 -44.44 -1.59
N LYS A 234 -5.96 -44.15 -0.83
CA LYS A 234 -4.53 -44.49 -1.02
C LYS A 234 -3.84 -44.03 -2.32
N ASN A 235 -3.33 -42.80 -2.31
CA ASN A 235 -1.90 -42.45 -2.20
C ASN A 235 -1.73 -40.97 -2.59
N ARG A 236 -1.16 -40.17 -1.68
CA ARG A 236 -0.77 -38.75 -1.88
C ARG A 236 0.46 -38.67 -2.79
N PRO A 237 0.65 -37.61 -3.60
CA PRO A 237 1.24 -36.33 -3.12
C PRO A 237 0.61 -35.09 -3.82
N GLN A 238 0.77 -33.82 -3.46
CA GLN A 238 1.49 -33.02 -2.46
C GLN A 238 0.56 -31.83 -2.07
N ILE A 239 0.90 -31.09 -1.03
CA ILE A 239 0.08 -30.04 -0.41
C ILE A 239 0.25 -28.71 -1.17
N ASP A 240 -0.85 -28.14 -1.64
CA ASP A 240 -0.95 -26.71 -1.97
C ASP A 240 -1.84 -26.01 -0.93
N SER A 241 -1.36 -24.86 -0.47
CA SER A 241 -1.87 -24.02 0.63
C SER A 241 -3.35 -23.61 0.48
N PRO A 242 -4.12 -23.40 1.57
CA PRO A 242 -5.40 -22.73 1.46
C PRO A 242 -5.19 -21.21 1.51
N ALA A 243 -5.50 -20.55 0.39
CA ALA A 243 -5.60 -19.12 0.20
C ALA A 243 -6.53 -18.45 1.24
N ASN A 244 -6.03 -17.42 1.90
CA ASN A 244 -6.90 -16.36 2.42
C ASN A 244 -7.43 -15.61 1.21
N ASN A 245 -8.69 -15.86 0.81
CA ASN A 245 -9.46 -15.26 -0.28
C ASN A 245 -8.79 -14.08 -1.02
N ILE A 246 -7.71 -14.36 -1.74
CA ILE A 246 -7.28 -13.57 -2.88
C ILE A 246 -8.49 -13.64 -3.82
N PRO A 247 -8.93 -12.53 -4.44
CA PRO A 247 -9.97 -12.57 -5.45
C PRO A 247 -9.59 -13.58 -6.54
N VAL A 248 -10.17 -14.78 -6.47
CA VAL A 248 -9.87 -15.87 -7.37
C VAL A 248 -10.85 -15.79 -8.52
N ASN A 249 -10.36 -15.44 -9.71
CA ASN A 249 -11.13 -15.68 -10.91
C ASN A 249 -11.19 -17.21 -11.14
N PRO A 250 -12.39 -17.81 -11.17
CA PRO A 250 -12.55 -19.27 -11.28
C PRO A 250 -11.95 -19.86 -12.57
N ASN A 251 -11.70 -19.02 -13.59
CA ASN A 251 -11.07 -19.44 -14.85
C ASN A 251 -9.55 -19.59 -14.74
N CYS A 252 -8.93 -19.04 -13.70
CA CYS A 252 -7.48 -19.11 -13.46
C CYS A 252 -7.19 -19.11 -11.95
N PRO A 253 -7.62 -20.17 -11.23
CA PRO A 253 -7.62 -20.16 -9.78
C PRO A 253 -6.21 -20.22 -9.17
N ASP A 254 -5.26 -20.78 -9.90
CA ASP A 254 -3.88 -20.98 -9.44
C ASP A 254 -2.94 -19.83 -9.87
N LEU A 255 -3.48 -18.81 -10.55
CA LEU A 255 -2.68 -17.68 -11.02
C LEU A 255 -2.38 -16.70 -9.88
N SER A 256 -1.13 -16.71 -9.40
CA SER A 256 -0.60 -15.66 -8.53
C SER A 256 -0.34 -14.40 -9.34
N ARG A 257 -0.91 -13.28 -8.90
CA ARG A 257 -0.81 -11.98 -9.58
C ARG A 257 0.23 -11.13 -8.87
N LEU A 258 1.18 -10.62 -9.64
CA LEU A 258 2.29 -9.84 -9.11
C LEU A 258 1.96 -8.35 -9.08
N VAL A 259 2.45 -7.66 -8.05
CA VAL A 259 2.40 -6.20 -7.90
C VAL A 259 3.82 -5.68 -7.89
N GLY A 260 4.14 -4.71 -8.74
CA GLY A 260 5.47 -4.14 -8.77
C GLY A 260 5.55 -2.71 -9.25
N THR A 261 6.76 -2.18 -9.31
CA THR A 261 6.99 -0.81 -9.77
C THR A 261 8.34 -0.65 -10.45
N TYR A 262 8.39 0.20 -11.48
CA TYR A 262 9.64 0.75 -11.98
C TYR A 262 10.12 1.87 -11.04
N VAL A 263 11.43 1.89 -10.80
CA VAL A 263 12.08 2.86 -9.93
C VAL A 263 13.18 3.58 -10.69
N LEU A 264 12.85 4.76 -11.22
CA LEU A 264 13.79 5.67 -11.86
C LEU A 264 14.15 6.80 -10.90
N GLY A 265 15.39 6.77 -10.41
CA GLY A 265 15.90 7.75 -9.46
C GLY A 265 15.91 7.26 -8.01
N ASP A 266 15.61 8.16 -7.07
CA ASP A 266 15.75 7.91 -5.64
C ASP A 266 14.70 6.90 -5.12
N PRO A 267 15.12 5.73 -4.59
CA PRO A 267 14.21 4.68 -4.14
C PRO A 267 13.77 4.84 -2.68
N THR A 268 14.09 5.93 -1.99
CA THR A 268 13.82 6.11 -0.55
C THR A 268 12.36 5.97 -0.14
N SER A 269 11.41 6.25 -1.04
CA SER A 269 9.98 6.11 -0.76
C SER A 269 9.42 4.73 -1.07
N VAL A 270 10.20 3.82 -1.66
CA VAL A 270 9.70 2.49 -2.05
C VAL A 270 9.39 1.66 -0.80
N ASP A 271 8.16 1.18 -0.70
CA ASP A 271 7.72 0.28 0.37
C ASP A 271 7.73 -1.17 -0.13
N ALA A 272 8.63 -1.97 0.43
CA ALA A 272 8.85 -3.36 0.06
C ALA A 272 7.68 -4.29 0.41
N PHE A 273 6.83 -3.92 1.38
CA PHE A 273 5.70 -4.73 1.81
C PHE A 273 4.51 -4.66 0.86
N LEU A 274 4.48 -3.66 -0.02
CA LEU A 274 3.41 -3.50 -1.00
C LEU A 274 3.66 -4.26 -2.30
N LEU A 275 4.87 -4.78 -2.50
CA LEU A 275 5.38 -5.18 -3.81
C LEU A 275 5.98 -6.59 -3.78
N ASP A 276 5.70 -7.36 -4.83
CA ASP A 276 6.36 -8.63 -5.13
C ASP A 276 7.66 -8.43 -5.90
N PHE A 277 7.74 -7.34 -6.69
CA PHE A 277 8.95 -7.01 -7.44
C PHE A 277 9.19 -5.50 -7.61
N VAL A 278 10.46 -5.14 -7.79
CA VAL A 278 10.91 -3.79 -8.15
C VAL A 278 11.84 -3.86 -9.36
N ILE A 279 11.67 -2.93 -10.30
CA ILE A 279 12.49 -2.84 -11.50
C ILE A 279 13.31 -1.54 -11.44
N TYR A 280 14.62 -1.66 -11.26
CA TYR A 280 15.53 -0.52 -11.33
C TYR A 280 15.60 0.02 -12.76
N ALA A 281 15.31 1.31 -12.92
CA ALA A 281 15.38 2.03 -14.19
C ALA A 281 16.50 3.11 -14.09
N PHE A 282 17.52 3.12 -14.96
CA PHE A 282 17.87 2.13 -15.97
C PHE A 282 19.34 1.76 -15.91
N VAL A 283 19.65 0.59 -16.47
CA VAL A 283 20.97 0.20 -16.96
C VAL A 283 21.08 0.69 -18.40
N GLU A 284 22.17 1.37 -18.72
CA GLU A 284 22.40 1.97 -20.04
C GLU A 284 23.39 1.12 -20.86
N ILE A 285 23.30 1.25 -22.18
CA ILE A 285 24.22 0.64 -23.15
C ILE A 285 25.18 1.74 -23.62
N LYS A 286 26.47 1.56 -23.39
CA LYS A 286 27.51 2.46 -23.88
C LYS A 286 27.74 2.28 -25.40
N PRO A 287 28.36 3.25 -26.08
CA PRO A 287 28.67 3.14 -27.51
C PRO A 287 29.54 1.93 -27.89
N ASP A 288 30.34 1.41 -26.96
CA ASP A 288 31.14 0.18 -27.15
C ASP A 288 30.35 -1.12 -26.91
N GLY A 289 29.04 -1.01 -26.66
CA GLY A 289 28.14 -2.12 -26.35
C GLY A 289 28.23 -2.62 -24.91
N THR A 290 28.93 -1.91 -24.01
CA THR A 290 29.01 -2.31 -22.60
C THR A 290 27.85 -1.81 -21.74
N LEU A 291 27.41 -2.64 -20.78
CA LEU A 291 26.33 -2.26 -19.85
C LEU A 291 26.87 -1.46 -18.67
N PHE A 292 26.14 -0.43 -18.28
CA PHE A 292 26.52 0.46 -17.19
C PHE A 292 25.33 0.86 -16.33
N VAL A 293 25.51 0.85 -15.01
CA VAL A 293 24.53 1.32 -14.03
C VAL A 293 24.87 2.77 -13.66
N PRO A 294 24.10 3.78 -14.09
CA PRO A 294 24.41 5.19 -13.84
C PRO A 294 24.47 5.54 -12.35
N THR A 295 23.54 4.99 -11.56
CA THR A 295 23.50 5.22 -10.12
C THR A 295 23.51 3.91 -9.32
N PRO A 296 24.68 3.25 -9.17
CA PRO A 296 24.81 1.98 -8.44
C PRO A 296 24.31 2.04 -7.00
N ARG A 297 24.37 3.23 -6.38
CA ARG A 297 23.85 3.45 -5.02
C ARG A 297 22.36 3.16 -4.93
N TYR A 298 21.56 3.59 -5.91
CA TYR A 298 20.11 3.38 -5.92
C TYR A 298 19.77 1.91 -6.15
N LEU A 299 20.46 1.24 -7.07
CA LEU A 299 20.30 -0.20 -7.25
C LEU A 299 20.61 -1.00 -5.97
N ARG A 300 21.71 -0.67 -5.28
CA ARG A 300 22.06 -1.30 -3.99
C ARG A 300 21.04 -1.00 -2.89
N GLN A 301 20.42 0.18 -2.91
CA GLN A 301 19.37 0.52 -1.94
C GLN A 301 18.10 -0.30 -2.20
N LEU A 302 17.71 -0.50 -3.46
CA LEU A 302 16.60 -1.42 -3.81
C LEU A 302 16.89 -2.85 -3.36
N LEU A 303 18.11 -3.35 -3.58
CA LEU A 303 18.51 -4.68 -3.08
C LEU A 303 18.42 -4.79 -1.56
N SER A 304 18.65 -3.69 -0.83
CA SER A 304 18.56 -3.69 0.63
C SER A 304 17.14 -3.84 1.16
N LEU A 305 16.11 -3.58 0.33
CA LEU A 305 14.71 -3.79 0.67
C LEU A 305 14.37 -5.27 0.92
N ARG A 306 15.19 -6.21 0.44
CA ARG A 306 15.07 -7.63 0.79
C ARG A 306 15.22 -7.91 2.28
N LYS A 307 15.75 -6.95 3.07
CA LYS A 307 15.77 -7.06 4.54
C LYS A 307 14.37 -6.94 5.15
N ASP A 308 13.50 -6.17 4.50
CA ASP A 308 12.13 -5.92 4.94
C ASP A 308 11.19 -6.97 4.31
N ASN A 309 11.40 -7.31 3.03
CA ASN A 309 10.68 -8.36 2.32
C ASN A 309 11.66 -9.34 1.62
N PRO A 310 12.03 -10.48 2.24
CA PRO A 310 12.99 -11.43 1.68
C PRO A 310 12.60 -12.05 0.33
N ASP A 311 11.30 -12.07 0.02
CA ASP A 311 10.76 -12.63 -1.23
C ASP A 311 10.72 -11.59 -2.37
N LEU A 312 11.02 -10.31 -2.08
CA LEU A 312 11.01 -9.23 -3.06
C LEU A 312 12.02 -9.49 -4.19
N GLN A 313 11.50 -9.56 -5.41
CA GLN A 313 12.32 -9.70 -6.60
C GLN A 313 12.87 -8.34 -7.05
N VAL A 314 14.18 -8.27 -7.29
CA VAL A 314 14.88 -7.06 -7.75
C VAL A 314 15.44 -7.30 -9.14
N ILE A 315 14.86 -6.60 -10.10
CA ILE A 315 15.16 -6.69 -11.53
C ILE A 315 15.86 -5.39 -11.95
N ALA A 316 16.76 -5.47 -12.93
CA ALA A 316 17.32 -4.28 -13.56
C ALA A 316 16.84 -4.15 -15.00
N ALA A 317 16.14 -3.06 -15.33
CA ALA A 317 15.76 -2.73 -16.69
C ALA A 317 16.96 -2.15 -17.44
N ILE A 318 17.25 -2.74 -18.60
CA ILE A 318 18.21 -2.20 -19.57
C ILE A 318 17.39 -1.47 -20.61
N GLY A 319 17.65 -0.19 -20.85
CA GLY A 319 16.93 0.57 -21.88
C GLY A 319 16.26 1.85 -21.41
N GLY A 320 15.02 2.02 -21.84
CA GLY A 320 14.20 3.22 -21.67
C GLY A 320 14.19 4.11 -22.91
N TRP A 321 13.20 4.99 -22.98
CA TRP A 321 13.01 5.94 -24.09
C TRP A 321 14.30 6.68 -24.49
N GLY A 322 14.71 6.52 -25.74
CA GLY A 322 15.89 7.17 -26.31
C GLY A 322 17.22 6.45 -26.05
N GLN A 323 17.23 5.31 -25.36
CA GLN A 323 18.43 4.52 -25.14
C GLN A 323 18.90 3.84 -26.43
N GLU A 324 20.11 4.20 -26.87
CA GLU A 324 20.74 3.62 -28.06
C GLU A 324 21.36 2.23 -27.81
N GLY A 325 21.74 1.56 -28.90
CA GLY A 325 22.65 0.41 -28.86
C GLY A 325 21.98 -0.97 -28.97
N PHE A 326 20.66 -1.06 -28.79
CA PHE A 326 19.94 -2.34 -28.92
C PHE A 326 20.00 -2.93 -30.34
N SER A 327 19.78 -2.12 -31.38
CA SER A 327 19.82 -2.62 -32.77
C SER A 327 21.20 -3.21 -33.10
N ASP A 328 22.29 -2.65 -32.59
CA ASP A 328 23.64 -3.21 -32.75
C ASP A 328 23.89 -4.45 -31.88
N ALA A 329 23.40 -4.44 -30.64
CA ALA A 329 23.43 -5.60 -29.75
C ALA A 329 22.66 -6.80 -30.35
N ALA A 330 21.58 -6.56 -31.08
CA ALA A 330 20.74 -7.60 -31.67
C ALA A 330 21.25 -8.12 -33.03
N ALA A 331 22.03 -7.31 -33.77
CA ALA A 331 22.32 -7.51 -35.19
C ALA A 331 23.03 -8.82 -35.57
N THR A 332 23.92 -9.36 -34.72
CA THR A 332 24.75 -10.52 -35.06
C THR A 332 24.79 -11.54 -33.93
N PRO A 333 25.05 -12.83 -34.19
CA PRO A 333 25.23 -13.82 -33.12
C PRO A 333 26.29 -13.38 -32.09
N ALA A 334 27.41 -12.82 -32.56
CA ALA A 334 28.49 -12.36 -31.69
C ALA A 334 28.06 -11.20 -30.78
N SER A 335 27.37 -10.19 -31.32
CA SER A 335 26.88 -9.06 -30.53
C SER A 335 25.79 -9.48 -29.54
N ARG A 336 24.87 -10.38 -29.94
CA ARG A 336 23.82 -10.92 -29.05
C ARG A 336 24.39 -11.66 -27.86
N TYR A 337 25.30 -12.61 -28.08
CA TYR A 337 25.94 -13.32 -26.97
C TYR A 337 26.87 -12.42 -26.15
N ASN A 338 27.43 -11.36 -26.72
CA ASN A 338 28.16 -10.36 -25.93
C ASN A 338 27.23 -9.61 -24.97
N PHE A 339 26.10 -9.13 -25.47
CA PHE A 339 25.08 -8.48 -24.65
C PHE A 339 24.56 -9.42 -23.54
N ALA A 340 24.23 -10.66 -23.90
CA ALA A 340 23.75 -11.66 -22.94
C ALA A 340 24.76 -11.99 -21.84
N ARG A 341 26.06 -12.12 -22.17
CA ARG A 341 27.11 -12.31 -21.16
C ARG A 341 27.23 -11.12 -20.22
N GLN A 342 27.09 -9.90 -20.73
CA GLN A 342 27.14 -8.71 -19.89
C GLN A 342 25.93 -8.60 -18.98
N ALA A 343 24.73 -8.91 -19.47
CA ALA A 343 23.53 -8.97 -18.63
C ALA A 343 23.69 -10.01 -17.51
N ASN A 344 24.22 -11.19 -17.82
CA ASN A 344 24.52 -12.21 -16.80
C ASN A 344 25.62 -11.76 -15.81
N ALA A 345 26.63 -11.04 -16.29
CA ALA A 345 27.65 -10.46 -15.41
C ALA A 345 27.03 -9.43 -14.44
N LEU A 346 26.10 -8.60 -14.92
CA LEU A 346 25.36 -7.65 -14.10
C LEU A 346 24.51 -8.37 -13.03
N ILE A 347 23.75 -9.39 -13.44
CA ILE A 347 22.95 -10.24 -12.53
C ILE A 347 23.83 -10.76 -11.40
N LYS A 348 25.00 -11.34 -11.73
CA LYS A 348 25.93 -11.88 -10.74
C LYS A 348 26.59 -10.80 -9.88
N GLN A 349 26.92 -9.65 -10.45
CA GLN A 349 27.59 -8.57 -9.74
C GLN A 349 26.72 -7.95 -8.65
N TYR A 350 25.42 -7.81 -8.91
CA TYR A 350 24.48 -7.15 -8.02
C TYR A 350 23.54 -8.13 -7.29
N ASP A 351 23.63 -9.43 -7.58
CA ASP A 351 22.72 -10.44 -7.02
C ASP A 351 21.24 -10.18 -7.38
N LEU A 352 21.00 -9.91 -8.67
CA LEU A 352 19.66 -9.63 -9.21
C LEU A 352 18.87 -10.92 -9.45
N ASP A 353 17.55 -10.81 -9.38
CA ASP A 353 16.64 -11.91 -9.73
C ASP A 353 16.49 -12.05 -11.25
N GLY A 354 16.80 -10.99 -11.98
CA GLY A 354 16.89 -11.03 -13.43
C GLY A 354 17.02 -9.66 -14.07
N ILE A 355 16.57 -9.58 -15.32
CA ILE A 355 16.65 -8.38 -16.17
C ILE A 355 15.32 -8.11 -16.85
N ASP A 356 15.11 -6.85 -17.16
CA ASP A 356 14.03 -6.38 -18.02
C ASP A 356 14.63 -5.69 -19.25
N ILE A 357 14.04 -5.91 -20.42
CA ILE A 357 14.49 -5.31 -21.68
C ILE A 357 13.47 -4.28 -22.14
N ASP A 358 13.87 -3.02 -22.09
CA ASP A 358 13.04 -1.87 -22.47
C ASP A 358 13.62 -1.18 -23.72
N TRP A 359 13.52 -1.87 -24.86
CA TRP A 359 13.94 -1.32 -26.16
C TRP A 359 12.76 -0.58 -26.78
N GLU A 360 12.89 0.75 -26.92
CA GLU A 360 11.82 1.63 -27.41
C GLU A 360 12.10 2.29 -28.78
N TYR A 361 11.80 1.67 -29.93
CA TYR A 361 11.35 0.29 -30.10
C TYR A 361 12.07 -0.39 -31.28
N PRO A 362 12.15 -1.74 -31.32
CA PRO A 362 12.73 -2.44 -32.46
C PRO A 362 12.05 -2.02 -33.77
N GLY A 363 12.84 -1.77 -34.81
CA GLY A 363 12.33 -1.45 -36.15
C GLY A 363 11.74 -0.03 -36.31
N THR A 364 11.87 0.83 -35.29
CA THR A 364 11.44 2.24 -35.36
C THR A 364 12.47 3.18 -34.75
N SER A 365 12.62 4.35 -35.36
CA SER A 365 13.47 5.44 -34.88
C SER A 365 12.66 6.57 -34.23
N GLY A 366 11.45 6.29 -33.73
CA GLY A 366 10.57 7.28 -33.11
C GLY A 366 11.22 8.04 -31.93
N ALA A 367 12.09 7.38 -31.17
CA ALA A 367 12.86 7.98 -30.08
C ALA A 367 14.20 8.62 -30.53
N GLY A 368 14.48 8.65 -31.83
CA GLY A 368 15.76 9.11 -32.38
C GLY A 368 16.89 8.07 -32.30
N ILE A 369 16.59 6.82 -31.94
CA ILE A 369 17.54 5.71 -31.85
C ILE A 369 17.74 5.01 -33.20
N LYS A 370 18.84 4.27 -33.33
CA LYS A 370 19.12 3.44 -34.51
C LYS A 370 18.11 2.30 -34.59
N SER A 371 17.56 2.12 -35.77
CA SER A 371 16.68 0.99 -36.09
C SER A 371 17.03 0.37 -37.43
N ARG A 372 16.66 -0.89 -37.59
CA ARG A 372 16.81 -1.69 -38.80
C ARG A 372 15.52 -2.48 -39.07
N PRO A 373 15.18 -2.77 -40.34
CA PRO A 373 14.04 -3.63 -40.66
C PRO A 373 14.12 -5.02 -39.99
N GLU A 374 15.33 -5.57 -39.84
CA GLU A 374 15.58 -6.89 -39.24
C GLU A 374 15.51 -6.88 -37.71
N ASP A 375 15.31 -5.72 -37.07
CA ASP A 375 15.27 -5.61 -35.60
C ASP A 375 14.15 -6.46 -35.01
N LYS A 376 13.03 -6.64 -35.72
CA LYS A 376 11.91 -7.46 -35.26
C LYS A 376 12.34 -8.91 -35.02
N GLU A 377 12.95 -9.55 -36.01
CA GLU A 377 13.45 -10.93 -35.88
C GLU A 377 14.70 -10.99 -34.99
N ASN A 378 15.58 -9.99 -35.08
CA ASN A 378 16.78 -9.92 -34.26
C ASN A 378 16.45 -9.78 -32.77
N PHE A 379 15.34 -9.15 -32.42
CA PHE A 379 14.90 -9.03 -31.03
C PHE A 379 14.56 -10.40 -30.44
N THR A 380 13.84 -11.25 -31.18
CA THR A 380 13.59 -12.65 -30.81
C THR A 380 14.89 -13.41 -30.59
N LEU A 381 15.87 -13.24 -31.49
CA LEU A 381 17.18 -13.88 -31.39
C LEU A 381 17.99 -13.35 -30.20
N LEU A 382 17.85 -12.06 -29.86
CA LEU A 382 18.51 -11.46 -28.70
C LEU A 382 17.93 -12.03 -27.40
N LEU A 383 16.61 -12.12 -27.28
CA LEU A 383 15.94 -12.74 -26.13
C LEU A 383 16.28 -14.22 -26.00
N THR A 384 16.44 -14.93 -27.13
CA THR A 384 16.92 -16.32 -27.13
C THR A 384 18.33 -16.40 -26.55
N ALA A 385 19.26 -15.57 -27.02
CA ALA A 385 20.63 -15.54 -26.50
C ALA A 385 20.68 -15.14 -25.01
N LEU A 386 19.80 -14.24 -24.57
CA LEU A 386 19.67 -13.89 -23.15
C LEU A 386 19.23 -15.10 -22.33
N ARG A 387 18.15 -15.76 -22.73
CA ARG A 387 17.62 -16.96 -22.05
C ARG A 387 18.66 -18.08 -21.98
N ASP A 388 19.38 -18.33 -23.08
CA ASP A 388 20.47 -19.32 -23.14
C ASP A 388 21.55 -19.08 -22.08
N VAL A 389 21.88 -17.80 -21.81
CA VAL A 389 23.01 -17.43 -20.95
C VAL A 389 22.61 -17.23 -19.49
N ILE A 390 21.42 -16.68 -19.22
CA ILE A 390 20.95 -16.41 -17.85
C ILE A 390 20.21 -17.61 -17.23
N GLY A 391 19.77 -18.57 -18.05
CA GLY A 391 19.04 -19.77 -17.62
C GLY A 391 17.53 -19.53 -17.45
N SER A 392 16.77 -20.60 -17.20
CA SER A 392 15.31 -20.58 -17.01
C SER A 392 14.87 -19.94 -15.70
N GLU A 393 15.69 -20.08 -14.66
CA GLU A 393 15.34 -19.65 -13.29
C GLU A 393 15.38 -18.13 -13.10
N LYS A 394 16.11 -17.40 -13.95
CA LYS A 394 16.23 -15.95 -13.85
C LYS A 394 15.06 -15.26 -14.54
N TRP A 395 14.60 -14.17 -13.93
CA TRP A 395 13.58 -13.32 -14.52
C TRP A 395 14.09 -12.68 -15.82
N LEU A 396 13.29 -12.77 -16.88
CA LEU A 396 13.45 -12.04 -18.12
C LEU A 396 12.09 -11.45 -18.50
N SER A 397 11.98 -10.13 -18.51
CA SER A 397 10.80 -9.45 -19.04
C SER A 397 11.13 -8.51 -20.18
N VAL A 398 10.09 -8.10 -20.90
CA VAL A 398 10.17 -7.13 -21.98
C VAL A 398 9.13 -6.05 -21.72
N ALA A 399 9.53 -4.79 -21.75
CA ALA A 399 8.62 -3.66 -21.80
C ALA A 399 8.24 -3.35 -23.25
N GLY A 400 6.95 -3.09 -23.49
CA GLY A 400 6.43 -2.82 -24.82
C GLY A 400 4.96 -2.40 -24.81
N THR A 401 4.43 -2.08 -25.98
CA THR A 401 3.01 -1.72 -26.13
C THR A 401 2.20 -2.88 -26.71
N GLY A 402 0.87 -2.81 -26.59
CA GLY A 402 -0.05 -3.72 -27.27
C GLY A 402 -0.67 -3.13 -28.54
N THR A 403 -0.02 -2.12 -29.14
CA THR A 403 -0.50 -1.55 -30.39
C THR A 403 -0.29 -2.53 -31.55
N LYS A 404 -1.19 -2.51 -32.54
CA LYS A 404 -0.99 -3.28 -33.78
C LYS A 404 0.31 -2.90 -34.50
N GLU A 405 0.75 -1.65 -34.37
CA GLU A 405 2.03 -1.21 -34.93
C GLU A 405 3.21 -1.93 -34.28
N TYR A 406 3.30 -1.94 -32.94
CA TYR A 406 4.36 -2.63 -32.21
C TYR A 406 4.38 -4.14 -32.52
N ILE A 407 3.22 -4.79 -32.52
CA ILE A 407 3.09 -6.22 -32.82
C ILE A 407 3.52 -6.53 -34.26
N ASN A 408 3.17 -5.67 -35.20
CA ASN A 408 3.49 -5.91 -36.61
C ASN A 408 4.94 -5.55 -36.97
N LYS A 409 5.53 -4.52 -36.34
CA LYS A 409 6.83 -3.97 -36.74
C LYS A 409 7.98 -4.22 -35.77
N SER A 410 7.69 -4.45 -34.49
CA SER A 410 8.72 -4.42 -33.44
C SER A 410 8.97 -5.78 -32.78
N ALA A 411 7.95 -6.61 -32.56
CA ALA A 411 8.14 -7.87 -31.83
C ALA A 411 7.35 -9.04 -32.43
N GLU A 412 7.97 -10.22 -32.46
CA GLU A 412 7.29 -11.49 -32.79
C GLU A 412 6.65 -12.08 -31.52
N ILE A 413 5.51 -11.53 -31.10
CA ILE A 413 4.86 -11.80 -29.81
C ILE A 413 4.80 -13.31 -29.48
N ASN A 414 4.27 -14.13 -30.40
CA ASN A 414 4.19 -15.58 -30.23
C ASN A 414 5.55 -16.29 -30.08
N LYS A 415 6.62 -15.74 -30.65
CA LYS A 415 7.98 -16.32 -30.55
C LYS A 415 8.71 -15.87 -29.30
N ILE A 416 8.45 -14.65 -28.81
CA ILE A 416 9.07 -14.15 -27.58
C ILE A 416 8.36 -14.65 -26.32
N ALA A 417 7.05 -14.90 -26.40
CA ALA A 417 6.23 -15.40 -25.28
C ALA A 417 6.84 -16.61 -24.54
N PRO A 418 7.37 -17.67 -25.19
CA PRO A 418 7.99 -18.78 -24.48
C PRO A 418 9.37 -18.45 -23.87
N LEU A 419 10.02 -17.36 -24.30
CA LEU A 419 11.37 -16.98 -23.86
C LEU A 419 11.36 -16.12 -22.59
N ILE A 420 10.28 -15.37 -22.37
CA ILE A 420 10.17 -14.40 -21.28
C ILE A 420 9.27 -14.90 -20.15
N ASN A 421 9.49 -14.39 -18.93
CA ASN A 421 8.59 -14.57 -17.80
C ASN A 421 7.37 -13.68 -17.96
N HIS A 422 7.59 -12.39 -18.26
CA HIS A 422 6.54 -11.39 -18.33
C HIS A 422 6.71 -10.41 -19.49
N PHE A 423 5.58 -9.94 -20.02
CA PHE A 423 5.49 -8.79 -20.91
C PHE A 423 4.92 -7.62 -20.12
N ASN A 424 5.75 -6.59 -19.90
CA ASN A 424 5.41 -5.40 -19.14
C ASN A 424 4.71 -4.43 -20.10
N LEU A 425 3.38 -4.52 -20.18
CA LEU A 425 2.57 -3.72 -21.08
C LEU A 425 2.54 -2.26 -20.60
N MET A 426 3.21 -1.37 -21.33
CA MET A 426 3.17 0.08 -21.12
C MET A 426 1.86 0.67 -21.64
N SER A 427 0.75 0.32 -21.00
CA SER A 427 -0.61 0.74 -21.34
C SER A 427 -0.96 2.16 -20.87
N TYR A 428 -0.05 3.09 -21.16
CA TYR A 428 -0.16 4.53 -20.86
C TYR A 428 0.51 5.35 -21.97
N ASP A 429 0.63 6.67 -21.80
CA ASP A 429 1.23 7.57 -22.78
C ASP A 429 0.56 7.62 -24.16
N PHE A 430 -0.73 7.26 -24.26
CA PHE A 430 -1.44 7.25 -25.55
C PHE A 430 -1.41 8.62 -26.25
N THR A 431 -1.34 9.72 -25.49
CA THR A 431 -1.30 11.09 -26.00
C THR A 431 0.11 11.70 -26.07
N ALA A 432 1.18 10.93 -25.82
CA ALA A 432 2.55 11.46 -25.73
C ALA A 432 3.08 12.08 -27.04
N GLY A 433 2.54 11.69 -28.19
CA GLY A 433 2.85 12.29 -29.50
C GLY A 433 1.84 13.35 -29.97
N GLU A 434 0.78 13.59 -29.21
CA GLU A 434 -0.39 14.34 -29.69
C GLU A 434 -0.43 15.78 -29.17
N THR A 435 -0.96 16.69 -29.99
CA THR A 435 -1.15 18.10 -29.65
C THR A 435 -2.57 18.56 -30.02
N GLY A 436 -2.96 19.76 -29.58
CA GLY A 436 -4.31 20.29 -29.82
C GLY A 436 -5.40 19.38 -29.25
N GLU A 437 -6.50 19.21 -29.98
CA GLU A 437 -7.66 18.42 -29.55
C GLU A 437 -7.36 16.92 -29.35
N LYS A 438 -6.37 16.38 -30.08
CA LYS A 438 -5.92 14.99 -29.86
C LYS A 438 -5.09 14.85 -28.58
N GLY A 439 -4.39 15.91 -28.16
CA GLY A 439 -3.68 15.94 -26.88
C GLY A 439 -4.60 16.06 -25.66
N LYS A 440 -5.83 16.57 -25.86
CA LYS A 440 -6.88 16.70 -24.83
C LYS A 440 -7.71 15.41 -24.69
N LYS A 441 -7.01 14.27 -24.57
CA LYS A 441 -7.60 12.93 -24.48
C LYS A 441 -6.95 12.13 -23.35
N HIS A 442 -7.57 11.01 -22.99
CA HIS A 442 -7.05 10.10 -21.97
C HIS A 442 -5.72 9.50 -22.40
N GLN A 443 -4.76 9.44 -21.47
CA GLN A 443 -3.45 8.84 -21.73
C GLN A 443 -3.40 7.34 -21.39
N ALA A 444 -4.34 6.84 -20.59
CA ALA A 444 -4.31 5.50 -20.02
C ALA A 444 -5.72 4.97 -19.69
N ASN A 445 -6.71 5.29 -20.54
CA ASN A 445 -8.08 4.81 -20.40
C ASN A 445 -8.16 3.28 -20.51
N LEU A 446 -8.99 2.65 -19.66
CA LEU A 446 -9.18 1.21 -19.68
C LEU A 446 -9.95 0.77 -20.94
N TYR A 447 -11.04 1.47 -21.23
CA TYR A 447 -11.88 1.27 -22.42
C TYR A 447 -11.92 2.53 -23.28
N GLU A 448 -12.44 2.42 -24.51
CA GLU A 448 -12.64 3.59 -25.36
C GLU A 448 -13.81 4.45 -24.89
N SER A 449 -13.72 5.76 -25.16
CA SER A 449 -14.79 6.75 -25.00
C SER A 449 -14.59 7.91 -25.97
N GLU A 450 -15.52 8.86 -26.01
CA GLU A 450 -15.35 10.11 -26.77
C GLU A 450 -14.11 10.93 -26.35
N LEU A 451 -13.62 10.74 -25.12
CA LEU A 451 -12.43 11.41 -24.58
C LEU A 451 -11.16 10.56 -24.74
N SER A 452 -11.21 9.44 -25.45
CA SER A 452 -10.04 8.62 -25.80
C SER A 452 -9.58 8.83 -27.24
N LEU A 453 -8.36 8.38 -27.56
CA LEU A 453 -7.91 8.28 -28.95
C LEU A 453 -8.46 6.98 -29.57
N PRO A 454 -9.01 7.01 -30.80
CA PRO A 454 -9.53 5.81 -31.44
C PRO A 454 -8.45 4.73 -31.61
N GLY A 455 -8.76 3.51 -31.16
CA GLY A 455 -7.85 2.36 -31.18
C GLY A 455 -6.85 2.31 -30.02
N TYR A 456 -6.95 3.22 -29.03
CA TYR A 456 -6.09 3.26 -27.86
C TYR A 456 -6.90 3.09 -26.57
N SER A 457 -6.79 1.90 -25.99
CA SER A 457 -7.23 1.60 -24.63
C SER A 457 -6.39 0.47 -24.07
N VAL A 458 -6.34 0.35 -22.74
CA VAL A 458 -5.67 -0.79 -22.09
C VAL A 458 -6.28 -2.11 -22.58
N ASP A 459 -7.60 -2.20 -22.66
CA ASP A 459 -8.30 -3.41 -23.11
C ASP A 459 -7.92 -3.83 -24.54
N ILE A 460 -7.89 -2.87 -25.48
CA ILE A 460 -7.46 -3.15 -26.86
C ILE A 460 -6.02 -3.66 -26.90
N MET A 461 -5.12 -3.06 -26.11
CA MET A 461 -3.72 -3.47 -26.07
C MET A 461 -3.54 -4.88 -25.51
N VAL A 462 -4.28 -5.22 -24.44
CA VAL A 462 -4.27 -6.57 -23.86
C VAL A 462 -4.78 -7.59 -24.89
N ASN A 463 -5.93 -7.32 -25.50
CA ASN A 463 -6.54 -8.22 -26.48
C ASN A 463 -5.64 -8.43 -27.72
N ASN A 464 -5.03 -7.36 -28.24
CA ASN A 464 -4.10 -7.48 -29.36
C ASN A 464 -2.89 -8.37 -29.02
N LEU A 465 -2.35 -8.28 -27.79
CA LEU A 465 -1.23 -9.13 -27.36
C LEU A 465 -1.65 -10.60 -27.25
N ILE A 466 -2.83 -10.88 -26.69
CA ILE A 466 -3.38 -12.23 -26.58
C ILE A 466 -3.63 -12.82 -27.96
N GLU A 467 -4.26 -12.07 -28.86
CA GLU A 467 -4.47 -12.48 -30.27
C GLU A 467 -3.16 -12.75 -31.01
N ALA A 468 -2.10 -12.00 -30.68
CA ALA A 468 -0.76 -12.19 -31.23
C ALA A 468 0.03 -13.34 -30.57
N GLY A 469 -0.55 -14.02 -29.57
CA GLY A 469 0.00 -15.23 -28.96
C GLY A 469 0.71 -15.04 -27.61
N MET A 470 0.52 -13.90 -26.93
CA MET A 470 0.99 -13.72 -25.55
C MET A 470 -0.03 -14.37 -24.58
N PRO A 471 0.38 -15.34 -23.74
CA PRO A 471 -0.48 -15.84 -22.67
C PRO A 471 -0.88 -14.71 -21.73
N SER A 472 -2.14 -14.66 -21.31
CA SER A 472 -2.66 -13.58 -20.48
C SER A 472 -1.90 -13.48 -19.15
N GLU A 473 -1.56 -14.63 -18.57
CA GLU A 473 -0.80 -14.75 -17.31
C GLU A 473 0.62 -14.20 -17.38
N LYS A 474 1.15 -13.92 -18.58
CA LYS A 474 2.45 -13.26 -18.75
C LYS A 474 2.35 -11.75 -18.88
N ILE A 475 1.16 -11.19 -19.07
CA ILE A 475 0.98 -9.74 -19.24
C ILE A 475 0.93 -9.09 -17.86
N LEU A 476 1.84 -8.15 -17.61
CA LEU A 476 1.76 -7.23 -16.47
C LEU A 476 1.21 -5.89 -16.96
N MET A 477 0.07 -5.44 -16.41
CA MET A 477 -0.59 -4.19 -16.83
C MET A 477 0.12 -2.97 -16.24
N GLY A 478 0.49 -2.01 -17.07
CA GLY A 478 1.14 -0.76 -16.65
C GLY A 478 0.15 0.33 -16.23
N VAL A 479 0.46 1.01 -15.12
CA VAL A 479 -0.27 2.18 -14.60
C VAL A 479 0.65 3.40 -14.46
N PRO A 480 0.28 4.57 -15.00
CA PRO A 480 1.07 5.79 -14.85
C PRO A 480 0.81 6.45 -13.48
N PHE A 481 1.86 6.66 -12.69
CA PHE A 481 1.82 7.47 -11.46
C PHE A 481 2.00 8.98 -11.76
N TYR A 482 1.57 9.42 -12.93
CA TYR A 482 1.64 10.80 -13.38
C TYR A 482 0.43 11.14 -14.25
N GLY A 483 0.13 12.42 -14.32
CA GLY A 483 -0.83 12.98 -15.27
C GLY A 483 -0.14 13.48 -16.53
N ARG A 484 -0.86 13.42 -17.65
CA ARG A 484 -0.45 13.90 -18.95
C ARG A 484 -1.54 14.78 -19.58
N LEU A 485 -1.11 15.82 -20.29
CA LEU A 485 -1.91 16.57 -21.26
C LEU A 485 -1.10 16.69 -22.55
N GLY A 486 -1.41 15.84 -23.53
CA GLY A 486 -0.69 15.73 -24.79
C GLY A 486 0.81 15.48 -24.65
N ALA A 487 1.55 15.89 -25.66
CA ALA A 487 2.99 15.73 -25.74
C ALA A 487 3.79 16.63 -24.76
N THR A 488 3.21 17.73 -24.30
CA THR A 488 3.98 18.82 -23.67
C THR A 488 3.95 18.83 -22.15
N THR A 489 2.91 18.27 -21.53
CA THR A 489 2.70 18.42 -20.09
C THR A 489 2.63 17.07 -19.41
N THR A 490 3.50 16.90 -18.42
CA THR A 490 3.51 15.75 -17.50
C THR A 490 3.69 16.25 -16.07
N LYS A 491 2.94 15.65 -15.12
CA LYS A 491 2.99 15.99 -13.69
C LYS A 491 2.94 14.73 -12.85
N SER A 492 3.86 14.56 -11.90
CA SER A 492 3.80 13.42 -10.97
C SER A 492 2.49 13.41 -10.18
N PHE A 493 2.05 12.25 -9.69
CA PHE A 493 0.87 12.18 -8.85
C PHE A 493 0.97 13.06 -7.59
N ASP A 494 2.16 13.15 -6.99
CA ASP A 494 2.43 14.10 -5.90
C ASP A 494 2.15 15.56 -6.30
N GLN A 495 2.57 15.97 -7.50
CA GLN A 495 2.29 17.32 -8.03
C GLN A 495 0.79 17.50 -8.29
N LEU A 496 0.12 16.49 -8.86
CA LEU A 496 -1.31 16.52 -9.09
C LEU A 496 -2.08 16.71 -7.79
N ARG A 497 -1.79 15.91 -6.75
CA ARG A 497 -2.40 16.04 -5.42
C ARG A 497 -2.12 17.39 -4.78
N LYS A 498 -0.92 17.92 -4.94
CA LYS A 498 -0.52 19.18 -4.33
C LYS A 498 -1.22 20.37 -4.98
N ASP A 499 -1.24 20.44 -6.30
CA ASP A 499 -1.52 21.68 -7.03
C ASP A 499 -2.68 21.58 -8.04
N PHE A 500 -3.18 20.40 -8.39
CA PHE A 500 -4.17 20.22 -9.46
C PHE A 500 -5.50 19.62 -8.99
N ILE A 501 -5.51 18.46 -8.33
CA ILE A 501 -6.77 17.76 -8.01
C ILE A 501 -7.64 18.64 -7.11
N ASN A 502 -8.78 19.10 -7.63
CA ASN A 502 -9.73 20.02 -6.99
C ASN A 502 -9.09 21.31 -6.44
N LYS A 503 -8.08 21.83 -7.15
CA LYS A 503 -7.30 23.01 -6.76
C LYS A 503 -7.02 23.90 -7.97
N ASN A 504 -6.73 25.18 -7.73
CA ASN A 504 -6.25 26.11 -8.78
C ASN A 504 -7.14 26.16 -10.05
N GLY A 505 -8.45 26.01 -9.87
CA GLY A 505 -9.45 25.99 -10.96
C GLY A 505 -9.61 24.64 -11.68
N TYR A 506 -8.80 23.64 -11.35
CA TYR A 506 -8.98 22.28 -11.84
C TYR A 506 -10.03 21.55 -11.00
N THR A 507 -10.91 20.80 -11.67
CA THR A 507 -11.98 20.01 -11.05
C THR A 507 -11.87 18.57 -11.50
N PHE A 508 -11.99 17.64 -10.55
CA PHE A 508 -12.05 16.22 -10.82
C PHE A 508 -13.27 15.84 -11.66
N LYS A 509 -13.05 14.95 -12.63
CA LYS A 509 -14.08 14.26 -13.40
C LYS A 509 -13.68 12.80 -13.58
N PHE A 510 -14.70 11.97 -13.77
CA PHE A 510 -14.54 10.56 -14.07
C PHE A 510 -15.31 10.24 -15.35
N ASP A 511 -14.63 9.68 -16.32
CA ASP A 511 -15.21 9.18 -17.55
C ASP A 511 -15.68 7.74 -17.32
N LYS A 512 -17.00 7.56 -17.25
CA LYS A 512 -17.62 6.26 -16.98
C LYS A 512 -17.48 5.27 -18.14
N GLU A 513 -17.36 5.75 -19.37
CA GLU A 513 -17.19 4.86 -20.52
C GLU A 513 -15.75 4.36 -20.57
N ALA A 514 -14.79 5.30 -20.46
CA ALA A 514 -13.36 4.97 -20.45
C ALA A 514 -12.87 4.29 -19.16
N GLN A 515 -13.65 4.39 -18.08
CA GLN A 515 -13.26 4.03 -16.72
C GLN A 515 -11.95 4.75 -16.31
N ALA A 516 -11.89 6.06 -16.56
CA ALA A 516 -10.67 6.85 -16.44
C ALA A 516 -10.90 8.19 -15.72
N SER A 517 -9.94 8.54 -14.86
CA SER A 517 -9.94 9.80 -14.12
C SER A 517 -9.29 10.91 -14.93
N TYR A 518 -9.88 12.12 -14.87
CA TYR A 518 -9.33 13.29 -15.54
C TYR A 518 -9.68 14.58 -14.78
N LEU A 519 -9.00 15.66 -15.13
CA LEU A 519 -9.27 16.99 -14.61
C LEU A 519 -9.78 17.88 -15.74
N VAL A 520 -10.73 18.74 -15.40
CA VAL A 520 -11.15 19.87 -16.24
C VAL A 520 -10.72 21.18 -15.63
N LYS A 521 -10.42 22.17 -16.46
CA LYS A 521 -10.21 23.56 -16.05
C LYS A 521 -10.95 24.46 -17.01
N ASP A 522 -11.71 25.41 -16.48
CA ASP A 522 -12.57 26.30 -17.29
C ASP A 522 -13.54 25.51 -18.20
N ASN A 523 -14.05 24.38 -17.71
CA ASN A 523 -14.87 23.39 -18.42
C ASN A 523 -14.21 22.67 -19.62
N GLU A 524 -12.90 22.82 -19.82
CA GLU A 524 -12.14 22.07 -20.83
C GLU A 524 -11.30 20.96 -20.20
N PHE A 525 -11.06 19.89 -20.97
CA PHE A 525 -10.16 18.81 -20.59
C PHE A 525 -8.74 19.35 -20.36
N ALA A 526 -8.15 19.03 -19.20
CA ALA A 526 -6.91 19.66 -18.77
C ALA A 526 -5.85 18.70 -18.23
N MET A 527 -6.20 17.48 -17.81
CA MET A 527 -5.23 16.46 -17.39
C MET A 527 -5.84 15.07 -17.39
N SER A 528 -5.18 14.06 -17.96
CA SER A 528 -5.51 12.65 -17.79
C SER A 528 -4.55 12.00 -16.81
N TYR A 529 -5.03 11.20 -15.85
CA TYR A 529 -4.20 10.55 -14.85
C TYR A 529 -4.91 9.35 -14.23
N ASP A 530 -4.17 8.53 -13.49
CA ASP A 530 -4.73 7.46 -12.67
C ASP A 530 -4.83 7.87 -11.19
N ASP A 531 -5.92 7.48 -10.55
CA ASP A 531 -6.18 7.64 -9.12
C ASP A 531 -6.59 6.30 -8.49
N MET A 532 -6.94 6.29 -7.20
CA MET A 532 -7.31 5.06 -6.50
C MET A 532 -8.53 4.37 -7.14
N LEU A 533 -9.46 5.14 -7.72
CA LEU A 533 -10.64 4.60 -8.38
C LEU A 533 -10.28 3.90 -9.69
N SER A 534 -9.54 4.57 -10.58
CA SER A 534 -9.14 3.93 -11.85
C SER A 534 -8.22 2.74 -11.62
N ILE A 535 -7.35 2.79 -10.60
CA ILE A 535 -6.51 1.66 -10.19
C ILE A 535 -7.33 0.48 -9.67
N TYR A 536 -8.35 0.72 -8.84
CA TYR A 536 -9.26 -0.34 -8.42
C TYR A 536 -9.92 -1.03 -9.62
N ILE A 537 -10.41 -0.25 -10.58
CA ILE A 537 -11.06 -0.81 -11.78
C ILE A 537 -10.05 -1.61 -12.64
N LYS A 538 -8.83 -1.07 -12.82
CA LYS A 538 -7.76 -1.77 -13.55
C LYS A 538 -7.31 -3.05 -12.86
N THR A 539 -7.23 -3.08 -11.54
CA THR A 539 -6.91 -4.31 -10.78
C THR A 539 -8.02 -5.35 -10.88
N GLN A 540 -9.30 -4.94 -10.91
CA GLN A 540 -10.40 -5.87 -11.24
C GLN A 540 -10.25 -6.41 -12.66
N TYR A 541 -9.90 -5.58 -13.64
CA TYR A 541 -9.64 -6.04 -15.00
C TYR A 541 -8.50 -7.08 -15.04
N VAL A 542 -7.40 -6.86 -14.31
CA VAL A 542 -6.29 -7.81 -14.17
C VAL A 542 -6.77 -9.15 -13.60
N ILE A 543 -7.68 -9.12 -12.63
CA ILE A 543 -8.27 -10.32 -12.02
C ILE A 543 -9.18 -11.04 -13.04
N ASP A 544 -10.13 -10.32 -13.62
CA ASP A 544 -11.18 -10.83 -14.49
C ASP A 544 -10.65 -11.39 -15.82
N ASN A 545 -9.51 -10.88 -16.30
CA ASN A 545 -8.88 -11.31 -17.55
C ASN A 545 -7.67 -12.23 -17.34
N CYS A 546 -7.46 -12.75 -16.13
CA CYS A 546 -6.37 -13.68 -15.83
C CYS A 546 -5.00 -13.14 -16.27
N LEU A 547 -4.75 -11.86 -16.01
CA LEU A 547 -3.46 -11.24 -16.29
C LEU A 547 -2.45 -11.59 -15.20
N GLY A 548 -1.17 -11.57 -15.53
CA GLY A 548 -0.08 -11.94 -14.62
C GLY A 548 0.13 -10.98 -13.45
N GLY A 549 -0.42 -9.77 -13.53
CA GLY A 549 -0.26 -8.76 -12.49
C GLY A 549 -0.31 -7.34 -13.01
N ILE A 550 0.21 -6.42 -12.20
CA ILE A 550 0.16 -4.99 -12.42
C ILE A 550 1.48 -4.33 -12.00
N PHE A 551 1.90 -3.30 -12.73
CA PHE A 551 3.07 -2.50 -12.37
C PHE A 551 2.82 -1.01 -12.56
N SER A 552 3.61 -0.17 -11.88
CA SER A 552 3.56 1.28 -12.06
C SER A 552 4.80 1.88 -12.70
N TRP A 553 4.57 2.96 -13.46
CA TRP A 553 5.58 3.92 -13.89
C TRP A 553 5.28 5.28 -13.25
N MET A 554 5.94 5.70 -12.19
CA MET A 554 7.06 5.05 -11.48
C MET A 554 7.03 5.46 -9.99
N ALA A 555 7.66 4.67 -9.12
CA ALA A 555 7.54 4.83 -7.67
C ALA A 555 7.84 6.26 -7.15
N PRO A 556 8.90 6.97 -7.59
CA PRO A 556 9.21 8.31 -7.08
C PRO A 556 8.19 9.41 -7.39
N TYR A 557 7.16 9.12 -8.20
CA TYR A 557 6.06 10.05 -8.49
C TYR A 557 4.90 9.96 -7.50
N ASP A 558 4.92 8.97 -6.61
CA ASP A 558 3.96 8.73 -5.53
C ASP A 558 4.73 8.47 -4.22
N LYS A 559 5.40 9.48 -3.68
CA LYS A 559 6.29 9.29 -2.52
C LYS A 559 5.56 8.88 -1.24
N ALA A 560 4.25 9.08 -1.20
CA ALA A 560 3.39 8.66 -0.10
C ALA A 560 2.82 7.24 -0.28
N ASN A 561 3.18 6.53 -1.35
CA ASN A 561 2.72 5.18 -1.69
C ASN A 561 1.19 5.04 -1.71
N ILE A 562 0.47 6.08 -2.11
CA ILE A 562 -1.00 6.04 -2.15
C ILE A 562 -1.49 5.19 -3.31
N LEU A 563 -0.94 5.42 -4.50
CA LEU A 563 -1.26 4.62 -5.67
C LEU A 563 -0.60 3.24 -5.59
N ALA A 564 0.61 3.15 -5.02
CA ALA A 564 1.26 1.86 -4.77
C ALA A 564 0.43 0.97 -3.84
N LYS A 565 -0.09 1.53 -2.73
CA LYS A 565 -1.02 0.82 -1.83
C LYS A 565 -2.29 0.42 -2.56
N ALA A 566 -2.89 1.33 -3.34
CA ALA A 566 -4.09 1.01 -4.12
C ALA A 566 -3.86 -0.12 -5.12
N MET A 567 -2.68 -0.23 -5.75
CA MET A 567 -2.36 -1.38 -6.59
C MET A 567 -2.26 -2.67 -5.79
N SER A 568 -1.53 -2.63 -4.66
CA SER A 568 -1.35 -3.80 -3.78
C SER A 568 -2.69 -4.29 -3.24
N ASP A 569 -3.50 -3.40 -2.66
CA ASP A 569 -4.82 -3.74 -2.15
C ASP A 569 -5.77 -4.13 -3.27
N GLY A 570 -5.69 -3.53 -4.45
CA GLY A 570 -6.54 -3.90 -5.57
C GLY A 570 -6.36 -5.35 -6.03
N ILE A 571 -5.13 -5.88 -5.94
CA ILE A 571 -4.82 -7.28 -6.25
C ILE A 571 -5.05 -8.21 -5.05
N ASN A 572 -4.54 -7.82 -3.87
CA ASN A 572 -4.47 -8.70 -2.71
C ASN A 572 -5.71 -8.60 -1.80
N ASN A 573 -6.33 -7.41 -1.70
CA ASN A 573 -7.42 -7.09 -0.78
C ASN A 573 -8.50 -6.18 -1.42
N PRO A 574 -9.08 -6.52 -2.59
CA PRO A 574 -9.92 -5.59 -3.36
C PRO A 574 -11.16 -5.10 -2.61
N SER A 575 -11.67 -5.91 -1.67
CA SER A 575 -12.80 -5.52 -0.83
C SER A 575 -12.47 -4.35 0.11
N GLU A 576 -11.22 -4.28 0.59
CA GLU A 576 -10.76 -3.19 1.43
C GLU A 576 -10.60 -1.90 0.63
N LEU A 577 -9.92 -1.97 -0.53
CA LEU A 577 -9.80 -0.82 -1.42
C LEU A 577 -11.17 -0.30 -1.88
N ARG A 578 -12.10 -1.22 -2.22
CA ARG A 578 -13.48 -0.87 -2.55
C ARG A 578 -14.14 -0.08 -1.42
N ARG A 579 -14.02 -0.54 -0.16
CA ARG A 579 -14.58 0.16 1.00
C ARG A 579 -13.97 1.56 1.15
N GLU A 580 -12.65 1.71 1.01
CA GLU A 580 -11.97 3.02 1.06
C GLU A 580 -12.50 3.98 -0.02
N ILE A 581 -12.74 3.48 -1.23
CA ILE A 581 -13.31 4.25 -2.34
C ILE A 581 -14.77 4.63 -2.04
N GLU A 582 -15.60 3.70 -1.55
CA GLU A 582 -17.00 3.97 -1.21
C GLU A 582 -17.13 5.01 -0.08
N GLU A 583 -16.20 5.03 0.88
CA GLU A 583 -16.12 6.06 1.92
C GLU A 583 -15.73 7.44 1.34
N THR A 584 -14.94 7.46 0.26
CA THR A 584 -14.44 8.70 -0.35
C THR A 584 -15.42 9.29 -1.36
N TYR A 585 -15.99 8.47 -2.24
CA TYR A 585 -16.83 8.89 -3.37
C TYR A 585 -18.33 8.60 -3.17
N GLY A 586 -18.70 7.88 -2.10
CA GLY A 586 -20.06 7.43 -1.83
C GLY A 586 -20.38 6.10 -2.52
N SER A 587 -21.26 5.30 -1.91
CA SER A 587 -21.58 3.92 -2.33
C SER A 587 -22.21 3.82 -3.72
N SER A 588 -22.78 4.91 -4.25
CA SER A 588 -23.39 4.98 -5.57
C SER A 588 -22.41 5.27 -6.71
N PHE A 589 -21.11 5.46 -6.42
CA PHE A 589 -20.11 5.81 -7.44
C PHE A 589 -19.51 4.59 -8.15
N LEU A 590 -19.56 3.40 -7.51
CA LEU A 590 -19.07 2.12 -8.01
C LEU A 590 -20.18 1.20 -8.56
N LEU A 591 -21.44 1.66 -8.53
CA LEU A 591 -22.61 1.04 -9.15
C LEU A 591 -22.94 1.79 -10.45
#